data_AF-A0A920MN51-F1
#
_entry.id   AF-A0A920MN51-F1
#
_cell.length_a   1.000
_cell.length_b   1.000
_cell.length_c   1.000
_cell.angle_alpha   90.00
_cell.angle_beta   90.00
_cell.angle_gamma   90.00
#
_symmetry.space_group_name_H-M   'P 1'
#
loop_
_entity.id
_entity.type
_entity.pdbx_description
1 polymer ?
#
loop_
_entity_poly.entity_id
_entity_poly.type
_entity_poly.pdbx_seq_one_letter_code
_entity_poly.pdbx_strand_id
1 'polypeptide(L)'
;MWIIVNCSKEYGGKKLSGKYHILSKKGKLGEDIFSNVESDMFIYKVRPDYYVIGTRLYSLSFRAYCKCSDILSKGKWEVLNNTRKWIKDDEMYVEKCSLFNEESDKKTEFNIPDAIIVYSKYYNIRGGYKKTGMKVYNCEVYYNEEDQKYLYRNKYCWGIGGSCHSNYMYMKSKDGDIISPELADWTKSGIVVKAYYNCDSEYMINGKEIDMFCDKEFPANNASIGDVKHENVSWVRASKLQPQCAEMVLFHGVEPNDILQGGLGDCWLLCALSTLAEFPNYFQNNIFITNKISDEGKYDLKLYNICSRNWETITIDDRIPCAEKKWYDIPRPLFAQPNENEMYILLLEKALAKVCGSYSKLCGGYPVLAWMVLTGCEKLELWNKNNETKDWIKRIPALNKLKEEPWNFQKMWIRPTKEKNDNEKMFEYLKECDNKNYVMAASIHGDEMEKARDDGLIERHAYSLLQVFEEGNIRLVQLRNPWGNSHESRLDWCDSSPKWKKLSRNCKKSKLVKRCRRVILDMLVRFYENI
;
A
#
# COMPACT_ATOMS: atom_id res chain seq x y z
N MET A 1 19.90 49.81 3.31
CA MET A 1 21.34 50.05 3.13
C MET A 1 21.87 48.86 2.36
N TRP A 2 22.48 49.08 1.21
CA TRP A 2 22.90 48.03 0.26
C TRP A 2 24.42 47.97 0.33
N ILE A 3 25.01 46.77 0.47
CA ILE A 3 26.45 46.58 0.31
C ILE A 3 26.63 45.68 -0.89
N ILE A 4 27.38 46.16 -1.88
CA ILE A 4 27.67 45.47 -3.13
C ILE A 4 29.05 44.84 -3.00
N VAL A 5 29.17 43.54 -3.26
CA VAL A 5 30.45 42.83 -3.32
C VAL A 5 30.68 42.42 -4.76
N ASN A 6 31.64 43.07 -5.43
CA ASN A 6 31.99 42.77 -6.82
C ASN A 6 33.01 41.63 -6.88
N CYS A 7 32.76 40.62 -7.71
CA CYS A 7 33.79 39.62 -8.06
C CYS A 7 34.90 40.25 -8.89
N SER A 8 36.15 39.80 -8.71
CA SER A 8 37.28 40.30 -9.49
C SER A 8 37.12 39.97 -10.98
N LYS A 9 37.66 40.84 -11.85
CA LYS A 9 37.55 40.74 -13.31
C LYS A 9 38.12 39.44 -13.91
N GLU A 10 38.90 38.66 -13.17
CA GLU A 10 39.51 37.41 -13.65
C GLU A 10 38.52 36.24 -13.80
N TYR A 11 37.29 36.34 -13.26
CA TYR A 11 36.31 35.24 -13.24
C TYR A 11 35.01 35.52 -14.01
N GLY A 12 35.00 36.57 -14.86
CA GLY A 12 33.86 36.85 -15.73
C GLY A 12 33.56 35.69 -16.67
N GLY A 13 32.35 35.13 -16.60
CA GLY A 13 31.87 34.06 -17.49
C GLY A 13 32.20 32.63 -17.06
N LYS A 14 32.72 32.39 -15.84
CA LYS A 14 32.90 31.03 -15.30
C LYS A 14 31.92 30.73 -14.18
N LYS A 15 31.32 29.55 -14.22
CA LYS A 15 30.42 29.04 -13.16
C LYS A 15 31.23 28.76 -11.89
N LEU A 16 31.02 29.56 -10.85
CA LEU A 16 31.68 29.39 -9.56
C LEU A 16 30.76 28.61 -8.63
N SER A 17 31.18 27.44 -8.18
CA SER A 17 30.48 26.68 -7.15
C SER A 17 31.33 26.49 -5.90
N GLY A 18 30.67 26.44 -4.74
CA GLY A 18 31.33 26.32 -3.45
C GLY A 18 30.40 25.74 -2.39
N LYS A 19 30.96 25.38 -1.24
CA LYS A 19 30.22 24.88 -0.08
C LYS A 19 30.20 25.93 1.02
N TYR A 20 29.09 26.06 1.73
CA TYR A 20 29.05 26.81 2.98
C TYR A 20 28.44 25.96 4.09
N HIS A 21 28.85 26.27 5.32
CA HIS A 21 28.34 25.62 6.52
C HIS A 21 27.49 26.59 7.32
N ILE A 22 26.43 26.08 7.92
CA ILE A 22 25.63 26.81 8.89
C ILE A 22 26.03 26.29 10.26
N LEU A 23 26.70 27.15 11.04
CA LEU A 23 27.22 26.80 12.37
C LEU A 23 26.40 27.49 13.46
N SER A 24 26.30 26.84 14.61
CA SER A 24 25.79 27.43 15.86
C SER A 24 26.77 27.17 17.00
N LYS A 25 26.60 27.86 18.13
CA LYS A 25 27.39 27.64 19.36
C LYS A 25 27.32 26.22 19.94
N LYS A 26 26.43 25.36 19.44
CA LYS A 26 26.30 23.95 19.83
C LYS A 26 26.79 22.96 18.75
N GLY A 27 27.34 23.46 17.63
CA GLY A 27 27.87 22.65 16.53
C GLY A 27 27.26 22.97 15.16
N LYS A 28 27.70 22.20 14.16
CA LYS A 28 27.31 22.31 12.75
C LYS A 28 25.85 21.89 12.57
N LEU A 29 25.02 22.81 12.07
CA LEU A 29 23.60 22.59 11.82
C LEU A 29 23.30 22.11 10.40
N GLY A 30 24.19 22.39 9.44
CA GLY A 30 24.02 21.95 8.07
C GLY A 30 25.16 22.38 7.15
N GLU A 31 25.17 21.80 5.95
CA GLU A 31 26.08 22.12 4.86
C GLU A 31 25.29 22.17 3.56
N ASP A 32 25.61 23.15 2.71
CA ASP A 32 24.97 23.27 1.41
C ASP A 32 25.96 23.75 0.34
N ILE A 33 25.65 23.47 -0.93
CA ILE A 33 26.47 23.82 -2.10
C ILE A 33 25.77 24.94 -2.86
N PHE A 34 26.48 26.02 -3.17
CA PHE A 34 26.00 27.03 -4.09
C PHE A 34 26.74 26.95 -5.43
N SER A 35 26.07 27.36 -6.50
CA SER A 35 26.72 27.63 -7.79
C SER A 35 26.18 28.94 -8.36
N ASN A 36 27.05 29.91 -8.60
CA ASN A 36 26.72 31.14 -9.30
C ASN A 36 26.97 30.94 -10.79
N VAL A 37 25.92 31.11 -11.58
CA VAL A 37 26.03 30.98 -13.04
C VAL A 37 26.24 32.33 -13.70
N GLU A 38 25.79 33.46 -13.14
CA GLU A 38 25.89 34.76 -13.87
C GLU A 38 25.47 36.05 -13.10
N SER A 39 25.36 36.09 -11.77
CA SER A 39 24.79 37.29 -11.09
C SER A 39 25.47 37.73 -9.79
N ASP A 40 25.46 39.04 -9.54
CA ASP A 40 25.96 39.65 -8.30
C ASP A 40 25.23 39.11 -7.07
N MET A 41 25.97 38.94 -5.97
CA MET A 41 25.46 38.41 -4.71
C MET A 41 25.16 39.56 -3.74
N PHE A 42 23.94 39.62 -3.21
CA PHE A 42 23.47 40.73 -2.36
C PHE A 42 23.11 40.25 -0.96
N ILE A 43 23.29 41.12 0.04
CA ILE A 43 22.86 40.89 1.43
C ILE A 43 21.74 41.86 1.80
N TYR A 44 20.61 41.34 2.28
CA TYR A 44 19.39 42.10 2.58
C TYR A 44 19.02 41.99 4.07
N LYS A 45 18.56 43.08 4.68
CA LYS A 45 17.93 43.06 6.02
C LYS A 45 16.42 42.90 5.89
N VAL A 46 15.84 41.84 6.43
CA VAL A 46 14.42 41.49 6.20
C VAL A 46 13.57 41.64 7.47
N ARG A 47 14.21 41.59 8.64
CA ARG A 47 13.61 41.87 9.96
C ARG A 47 14.61 42.64 10.83
N PRO A 48 14.20 43.25 11.95
CA PRO A 48 15.12 43.89 12.90
C PRO A 48 16.32 43.00 13.22
N ASP A 49 16.06 41.69 13.30
CA ASP A 49 17.01 40.67 13.70
C ASP A 49 17.49 39.68 12.62
N TYR A 50 17.29 39.93 11.33
CA TYR A 50 17.62 38.92 10.30
C TYR A 50 18.15 39.51 8.99
N TYR A 51 19.18 38.86 8.44
CA TYR A 51 19.74 39.15 7.12
C TYR A 51 19.68 37.93 6.21
N VAL A 52 19.61 38.16 4.89
CA VAL A 52 19.49 37.15 3.83
C VAL A 52 20.55 37.43 2.76
N ILE A 53 21.18 36.39 2.20
CA ILE A 53 22.17 36.49 1.12
C ILE A 53 21.61 35.82 -0.15
N GLY A 54 21.66 36.49 -1.32
CA GLY A 54 21.22 35.90 -2.59
C GLY A 54 21.39 36.82 -3.80
N THR A 55 21.28 36.26 -5.01
CA THR A 55 21.35 37.03 -6.27
C THR A 55 19.97 37.60 -6.64
N ARG A 56 19.90 38.76 -7.31
CA ARG A 56 18.64 39.48 -7.54
C ARG A 56 18.17 39.37 -9.00
N LEU A 57 17.28 38.43 -9.32
CA LEU A 57 16.34 38.53 -10.45
C LEU A 57 15.04 37.77 -10.16
N TYR A 58 13.91 38.48 -10.28
CA TYR A 58 12.51 38.06 -10.31
C TYR A 58 12.07 36.82 -9.48
N SER A 59 11.67 37.12 -8.23
CA SER A 59 10.72 36.39 -7.37
C SER A 59 11.12 35.09 -6.65
N LEU A 60 12.34 34.56 -6.80
CA LEU A 60 12.83 33.44 -5.98
C LEU A 60 14.09 33.85 -5.19
N SER A 61 13.87 34.31 -3.96
CA SER A 61 14.94 34.46 -2.98
C SER A 61 15.31 33.09 -2.40
N PHE A 62 16.54 32.63 -2.58
CA PHE A 62 17.11 31.56 -1.76
C PHE A 62 17.23 32.05 -0.31
N ARG A 63 16.76 31.25 0.66
CA ARG A 63 16.64 31.68 2.05
C ARG A 63 17.57 30.89 2.96
N ALA A 64 18.69 31.49 3.33
CA ALA A 64 19.40 31.12 4.56
C ALA A 64 19.00 32.12 5.66
N TYR A 65 18.65 31.62 6.84
CA TYR A 65 18.24 32.45 7.98
C TYR A 65 19.35 32.48 9.03
N CYS A 66 19.81 33.68 9.41
CA CYS A 66 20.75 33.89 10.52
C CYS A 66 20.20 35.01 11.44
N LYS A 67 20.31 34.84 12.77
CA LYS A 67 19.83 35.82 13.77
C LYS A 67 20.83 36.98 13.93
N CYS A 68 20.33 38.20 14.18
CA CYS A 68 21.11 39.44 14.27
C CYS A 68 22.22 39.38 15.31
N SER A 69 21.95 38.70 16.42
CA SER A 69 22.91 38.53 17.52
C SER A 69 24.17 37.79 17.09
N ASP A 70 24.08 36.98 16.03
CA ASP A 70 25.19 36.17 15.51
C ASP A 70 25.99 36.92 14.43
N ILE A 71 25.37 37.89 13.75
CA ILE A 71 26.03 38.79 12.77
C ILE A 71 26.71 39.98 13.47
N LEU A 72 26.23 40.40 14.64
CA LEU A 72 26.66 41.61 15.33
C LEU A 72 27.46 41.35 16.61
N SER A 73 27.79 40.10 16.94
CA SER A 73 28.70 39.82 18.06
C SER A 73 30.14 40.16 17.67
N LYS A 74 30.49 41.43 17.93
CA LYS A 74 31.81 42.08 17.96
C LYS A 74 32.44 42.47 16.62
N GLY A 75 32.30 43.76 16.31
CA GLY A 75 33.41 44.57 15.82
C GLY A 75 33.37 44.97 14.35
N LYS A 76 33.25 46.29 14.14
CA LYS A 76 33.38 47.08 12.90
C LYS A 76 34.11 46.41 11.72
N TRP A 77 33.44 46.39 10.58
CA TRP A 77 34.03 46.07 9.28
C TRP A 77 34.94 47.22 8.81
N GLU A 78 36.24 46.96 8.63
CA GLU A 78 37.15 47.78 7.84
C GLU A 78 37.63 46.98 6.63
N VAL A 79 37.58 47.62 5.47
CA VAL A 79 38.01 47.04 4.19
C VAL A 79 39.53 47.20 4.09
N LEU A 80 40.29 46.10 4.14
CA LEU A 80 41.73 46.13 3.94
C LEU A 80 42.24 45.06 2.99
N ASN A 81 42.95 45.53 1.96
CA ASN A 81 43.76 44.76 1.03
C ASN A 81 44.99 44.14 1.71
N ASN A 82 45.35 42.96 1.20
CA ASN A 82 46.68 42.36 1.12
C ASN A 82 47.44 42.00 2.41
N THR A 83 48.04 40.79 2.32
CA THR A 83 49.14 40.19 3.11
C THR A 83 48.79 39.44 4.41
N ARG A 84 49.47 38.30 4.56
CA ARG A 84 49.25 37.22 5.53
C ARG A 84 49.71 37.59 6.95
N LYS A 85 48.94 37.23 8.00
CA LYS A 85 49.22 36.18 9.02
C LYS A 85 48.50 36.41 10.38
N TRP A 86 47.71 35.39 10.76
CA TRP A 86 47.46 34.73 12.07
C TRP A 86 47.03 35.54 13.33
N ILE A 87 45.91 35.12 13.98
CA ILE A 87 45.80 34.21 15.17
C ILE A 87 44.31 33.88 15.51
N LYS A 88 44.08 32.60 15.90
CA LYS A 88 42.95 31.89 16.58
C LYS A 88 41.72 32.69 17.09
N ASP A 89 40.48 32.18 17.06
CA ASP A 89 39.87 30.88 16.72
C ASP A 89 38.51 31.18 16.03
N ASP A 90 38.03 30.25 15.19
CA ASP A 90 36.77 30.26 14.43
C ASP A 90 36.68 31.22 13.21
N GLU A 91 37.29 30.82 12.10
CA GLU A 91 36.95 31.28 10.76
C GLU A 91 36.63 30.09 9.82
N MET A 92 35.60 30.25 8.98
CA MET A 92 35.30 29.33 7.88
C MET A 92 36.43 29.36 6.85
N TYR A 93 36.95 28.19 6.48
CA TYR A 93 37.82 28.02 5.31
C TYR A 93 37.04 27.44 4.12
N VAL A 94 37.33 27.92 2.90
CA VAL A 94 36.93 27.26 1.64
C VAL A 94 38.14 26.46 1.14
N GLU A 95 38.05 25.14 1.18
CA GLU A 95 39.07 24.24 0.67
C GLU A 95 38.85 23.97 -0.83
N LYS A 96 39.93 23.95 -1.61
CA LYS A 96 39.91 23.75 -3.06
C LYS A 96 39.66 22.26 -3.35
N CYS A 97 38.43 21.89 -3.71
CA CYS A 97 38.17 20.56 -4.27
C CYS A 97 38.37 20.55 -5.79
N SER A 98 39.07 19.52 -6.24
CA SER A 98 39.55 19.24 -7.59
C SER A 98 38.48 19.29 -8.69
N LEU A 99 38.92 19.78 -9.85
CA LEU A 99 38.19 19.86 -11.11
C LEU A 99 37.50 18.52 -11.45
N PHE A 100 36.18 18.53 -11.58
CA PHE A 100 35.49 17.48 -12.32
C PHE A 100 35.61 17.85 -13.81
N ASN A 101 36.38 17.06 -14.55
CA ASN A 101 36.47 17.15 -15.99
C ASN A 101 35.11 16.81 -16.60
N GLU A 102 34.69 17.70 -17.50
CA GLU A 102 33.60 17.49 -18.45
C GLU A 102 33.97 16.36 -19.40
N GLU A 103 33.16 15.31 -19.46
CA GLU A 103 32.96 14.51 -20.67
C GLU A 103 31.63 13.74 -20.55
N SER A 104 30.55 14.38 -20.98
CA SER A 104 29.44 13.76 -21.73
C SER A 104 28.32 14.77 -21.93
N ASP A 105 28.42 15.51 -23.03
CA ASP A 105 27.25 16.09 -23.68
C ASP A 105 26.27 14.98 -24.06
N LYS A 106 25.19 14.83 -23.27
CA LYS A 106 23.90 14.33 -23.76
C LYS A 106 22.83 15.26 -23.23
N LYS A 107 22.28 16.10 -24.11
CA LYS A 107 20.96 16.72 -23.89
C LYS A 107 19.99 15.61 -23.49
N THR A 108 19.54 15.61 -22.24
CA THR A 108 18.45 14.75 -21.81
C THR A 108 17.18 15.30 -22.46
N GLU A 109 16.76 14.72 -23.58
CA GLU A 109 15.40 14.89 -24.07
C GLU A 109 14.46 14.41 -22.97
N PHE A 110 13.70 15.33 -22.36
CA PHE A 110 12.64 14.93 -21.44
C PHE A 110 11.58 14.19 -22.24
N ASN A 111 11.41 12.91 -21.93
CA ASN A 111 10.40 12.09 -22.59
C ASN A 111 9.01 12.60 -22.16
N ILE A 112 8.23 13.06 -23.11
CA ILE A 112 6.90 13.61 -22.85
C ILE A 112 5.92 12.44 -22.77
N PRO A 113 5.13 12.30 -21.69
CA PRO A 113 4.17 11.21 -21.56
C PRO A 113 3.17 11.16 -22.72
N ASP A 114 2.89 9.96 -23.24
CA ASP A 114 1.84 9.72 -24.24
C ASP A 114 0.45 9.87 -23.63
N ALA A 115 0.35 9.58 -22.34
CA ALA A 115 -0.84 9.84 -21.56
C ALA A 115 -0.51 10.05 -20.09
N ILE A 116 -1.51 10.51 -19.34
CA ILE A 116 -1.41 10.79 -17.91
C ILE A 116 -2.55 10.11 -17.19
N ILE A 117 -2.27 9.44 -16.08
CA ILE A 117 -3.28 8.88 -15.18
C ILE A 117 -3.42 9.81 -13.97
N VAL A 118 -4.64 10.27 -13.73
CA VAL A 118 -4.99 11.13 -12.59
C VAL A 118 -5.76 10.31 -11.57
N TYR A 119 -5.22 10.27 -10.37
CA TYR A 119 -5.85 9.67 -9.21
C TYR A 119 -6.42 10.78 -8.33
N SER A 120 -7.69 10.65 -7.98
CA SER A 120 -8.37 11.60 -7.09
C SER A 120 -9.52 10.91 -6.37
N LYS A 121 -9.84 11.42 -5.17
CA LYS A 121 -11.09 11.10 -4.47
C LYS A 121 -12.34 11.63 -5.20
N TYR A 122 -12.15 12.56 -6.14
CA TYR A 122 -13.24 13.11 -6.96
C TYR A 122 -13.36 12.28 -8.24
N TYR A 123 -14.47 11.57 -8.39
CA TYR A 123 -14.68 10.64 -9.50
C TYR A 123 -14.67 11.31 -10.88
N ASN A 124 -15.12 12.56 -10.98
CA ASN A 124 -15.32 13.32 -12.22
C ASN A 124 -14.04 13.96 -12.81
N ILE A 125 -12.88 13.67 -12.24
CA ILE A 125 -11.57 14.08 -12.74
C ILE A 125 -10.57 12.93 -12.73
N ARG A 126 -11.01 11.74 -12.32
CA ARG A 126 -10.18 10.55 -12.17
C ARG A 126 -10.05 9.86 -13.52
N GLY A 127 -8.99 9.10 -13.68
CA GLY A 127 -8.76 8.32 -14.90
C GLY A 127 -7.76 9.04 -15.77
N GLY A 128 -7.77 8.73 -17.05
CA GLY A 128 -6.62 9.00 -17.89
C GLY A 128 -6.92 10.01 -18.96
N TYR A 129 -5.87 10.77 -19.21
CA TYR A 129 -5.86 11.91 -20.09
C TYR A 129 -4.85 11.60 -21.19
N LYS A 130 -5.33 11.41 -22.42
CA LYS A 130 -4.46 11.16 -23.57
C LYS A 130 -3.84 12.46 -24.04
N LYS A 131 -2.59 12.42 -24.47
CA LYS A 131 -1.96 13.54 -25.16
C LYS A 131 -2.80 13.90 -26.40
N THR A 132 -3.13 15.19 -26.53
CA THR A 132 -3.99 15.69 -27.62
C THR A 132 -3.19 16.17 -28.84
N GLY A 133 -1.88 16.35 -28.68
CA GLY A 133 -1.03 17.06 -29.65
C GLY A 133 -1.15 18.59 -29.59
N MET A 134 -2.07 19.13 -28.79
CA MET A 134 -2.18 20.56 -28.53
C MET A 134 -1.18 21.00 -27.47
N LYS A 135 -0.63 22.21 -27.61
CA LYS A 135 0.25 22.83 -26.61
C LYS A 135 -0.34 24.15 -26.10
N VAL A 136 -0.26 24.35 -24.80
CA VAL A 136 -0.64 25.59 -24.12
C VAL A 136 0.50 25.99 -23.17
N TYR A 137 0.99 27.23 -23.28
CA TYR A 137 2.24 27.68 -22.62
C TYR A 137 3.42 26.73 -22.82
N ASN A 138 3.65 26.29 -24.06
CA ASN A 138 4.69 25.32 -24.45
C ASN A 138 4.62 23.94 -23.78
N CYS A 139 3.53 23.64 -23.06
CA CYS A 139 3.31 22.37 -22.40
C CYS A 139 2.17 21.61 -23.09
N GLU A 140 2.26 20.29 -23.09
CA GLU A 140 1.30 19.42 -23.77
C GLU A 140 -0.02 19.38 -23.02
N VAL A 141 -1.11 19.32 -23.79
CA VAL A 141 -2.46 19.20 -23.27
C VAL A 141 -2.90 17.76 -23.34
N TYR A 142 -3.46 17.28 -22.24
CA TYR A 142 -4.02 15.94 -22.13
C TYR A 142 -5.53 16.01 -21.96
N TYR A 143 -6.27 15.06 -22.52
CA TYR A 143 -7.73 15.05 -22.53
C TYR A 143 -8.30 13.70 -22.09
N ASN A 144 -9.24 13.76 -21.16
CA ASN A 144 -10.04 12.61 -20.72
C ASN A 144 -11.38 12.65 -21.48
N GLU A 145 -11.61 11.63 -22.31
CA GLU A 145 -12.81 11.49 -23.15
C GLU A 145 -14.08 11.21 -22.32
N GLU A 146 -13.98 10.49 -21.20
CA GLU A 146 -15.13 10.11 -20.37
C GLU A 146 -15.66 11.30 -19.58
N ASP A 147 -14.78 12.02 -18.90
CA ASP A 147 -15.16 13.14 -18.04
C ASP A 147 -15.27 14.46 -18.81
N GLN A 148 -14.82 14.49 -20.08
CA GLN A 148 -14.70 15.69 -20.90
C GLN A 148 -13.90 16.79 -20.17
N LYS A 149 -12.68 16.44 -19.77
CA LYS A 149 -11.78 17.32 -19.00
C LYS A 149 -10.40 17.37 -19.64
N TYR A 150 -9.80 18.55 -19.56
CA TYR A 150 -8.43 18.79 -19.98
C TYR A 150 -7.54 18.87 -18.77
N LEU A 151 -6.39 18.20 -18.84
CA LEU A 151 -5.23 18.44 -17.99
C LEU A 151 -4.23 19.27 -18.80
N TYR A 152 -3.97 20.48 -18.35
CA TYR A 152 -3.19 21.45 -19.09
C TYR A 152 -2.49 22.42 -18.15
N ARG A 153 -1.52 23.16 -18.70
CA ARG A 153 -0.82 24.21 -18.00
C ARG A 153 -1.38 25.58 -18.39
N ASN A 154 -1.55 26.46 -17.41
CA ASN A 154 -1.75 27.89 -17.66
C ASN A 154 -0.48 28.70 -17.31
N LYS A 155 -0.58 30.04 -17.24
CA LYS A 155 0.56 30.90 -16.89
C LYS A 155 1.17 30.59 -15.51
N TYR A 156 0.40 30.00 -14.60
CA TYR A 156 0.75 29.90 -13.19
C TYR A 156 1.03 28.48 -12.72
N CYS A 157 0.32 27.48 -13.24
CA CYS A 157 0.37 26.11 -12.72
C CYS A 157 -0.25 25.12 -13.70
N TRP A 158 -0.12 23.83 -13.39
CA TRP A 158 -0.94 22.78 -13.98
C TRP A 158 -2.33 22.77 -13.36
N GLY A 159 -3.31 22.26 -14.10
CA GLY A 159 -4.64 22.04 -13.56
C GLY A 159 -5.55 21.26 -14.50
N ILE A 160 -6.70 20.90 -13.94
CA ILE A 160 -7.75 20.15 -14.64
C ILE A 160 -8.95 21.06 -14.81
N GLY A 161 -9.47 21.18 -16.03
CA GLY A 161 -10.55 22.12 -16.37
C GLY A 161 -11.42 21.65 -17.53
N GLY A 162 -12.55 22.34 -17.75
CA GLY A 162 -13.45 22.07 -18.87
C GLY A 162 -12.96 22.61 -20.21
N SER A 163 -11.92 23.45 -20.22
CA SER A 163 -11.28 24.02 -21.40
C SER A 163 -9.79 24.17 -21.15
N CYS A 164 -8.96 23.88 -22.15
CA CYS A 164 -7.49 23.93 -22.06
C CYS A 164 -6.87 25.34 -22.10
N HIS A 165 -7.68 26.41 -22.19
CA HIS A 165 -7.21 27.80 -22.21
C HIS A 165 -7.71 28.63 -21.01
N SER A 166 -8.46 28.01 -20.11
CA SER A 166 -9.08 28.71 -18.99
C SER A 166 -8.10 28.97 -17.85
N ASN A 167 -8.26 30.10 -17.15
CA ASN A 167 -7.61 30.30 -15.85
C ASN A 167 -8.44 29.73 -14.68
N TYR A 168 -9.70 29.37 -14.96
CA TYR A 168 -10.61 28.69 -14.05
C TYR A 168 -10.48 27.18 -14.25
N MET A 169 -9.65 26.57 -13.41
CA MET A 169 -9.45 25.12 -13.33
C MET A 169 -10.14 24.60 -12.09
N TYR A 170 -10.77 23.43 -12.18
CA TYR A 170 -11.42 22.75 -11.06
C TYR A 170 -10.41 22.38 -9.98
N MET A 171 -9.24 21.92 -10.40
CA MET A 171 -8.13 21.51 -9.54
C MET A 171 -6.83 22.06 -10.09
N LYS A 172 -5.89 22.41 -9.20
CA LYS A 172 -4.63 23.11 -9.56
C LYS A 172 -3.45 22.54 -8.81
N SER A 173 -2.28 22.48 -9.45
CA SER A 173 -1.02 22.27 -8.75
C SER A 173 -0.63 23.53 -7.97
N LYS A 174 0.22 23.36 -6.97
CA LYS A 174 0.80 24.44 -6.16
C LYS A 174 2.07 25.01 -6.78
N ASP A 175 2.77 24.20 -7.56
CA ASP A 175 4.03 24.57 -8.20
C ASP A 175 3.84 25.16 -9.61
N GLY A 176 4.80 25.99 -10.01
CA GLY A 176 4.76 26.86 -11.19
C GLY A 176 5.30 26.26 -12.49
N ASP A 177 6.50 26.69 -12.92
CA ASP A 177 7.13 26.41 -14.23
C ASP A 177 7.57 24.95 -14.47
N ILE A 178 6.81 23.98 -13.96
CA ILE A 178 7.05 22.56 -14.22
C ILE A 178 6.57 22.21 -15.62
N ILE A 179 7.40 21.46 -16.37
CA ILE A 179 7.20 21.14 -17.79
C ILE A 179 6.21 19.98 -18.02
N SER A 180 5.96 19.14 -17.00
CA SER A 180 5.13 17.94 -17.10
C SER A 180 4.23 17.77 -15.86
N PRO A 181 2.97 17.34 -16.00
CA PRO A 181 2.00 17.39 -14.90
C PRO A 181 2.29 16.42 -13.74
N GLU A 182 2.94 15.29 -13.98
CA GLU A 182 3.37 14.32 -12.95
C GLU A 182 4.44 14.86 -12.01
N LEU A 183 5.18 15.88 -12.44
CA LEU A 183 6.22 16.53 -11.65
C LEU A 183 5.71 17.72 -10.81
N ALA A 184 4.44 18.10 -10.98
CA ALA A 184 3.87 19.26 -10.29
C ALA A 184 3.38 18.90 -8.86
N ASP A 185 3.52 19.80 -7.89
CA ASP A 185 2.97 19.59 -6.53
C ASP A 185 1.44 19.63 -6.54
N TRP A 186 0.81 18.47 -6.48
CA TRP A 186 -0.64 18.28 -6.34
C TRP A 186 -1.11 18.03 -4.90
N THR A 187 -0.22 18.14 -3.90
CA THR A 187 -0.49 17.72 -2.51
C THR A 187 -1.70 18.43 -1.91
N LYS A 188 -1.85 19.74 -2.13
CA LYS A 188 -3.01 20.52 -1.66
C LYS A 188 -4.33 20.12 -2.32
N SER A 189 -4.25 19.60 -3.54
CA SER A 189 -5.39 19.16 -4.32
C SER A 189 -5.82 17.72 -3.97
N GLY A 190 -4.99 16.97 -3.25
CA GLY A 190 -5.24 15.56 -2.98
C GLY A 190 -5.36 14.73 -4.26
N ILE A 191 -4.56 15.10 -5.27
CA ILE A 191 -4.47 14.44 -6.56
C ILE A 191 -3.08 13.84 -6.68
N VAL A 192 -3.00 12.66 -7.29
CA VAL A 192 -1.73 12.07 -7.74
C VAL A 192 -1.79 11.97 -9.26
N VAL A 193 -0.71 12.36 -9.92
CA VAL A 193 -0.60 12.35 -11.38
C VAL A 193 0.57 11.46 -11.78
N LYS A 194 0.35 10.51 -12.70
CA LYS A 194 1.37 9.57 -13.16
C LYS A 194 1.48 9.57 -14.68
N ALA A 195 2.71 9.55 -15.18
CA ALA A 195 2.99 9.41 -16.60
C ALA A 195 2.73 7.99 -17.10
N TYR A 196 2.11 7.89 -18.28
CA TYR A 196 1.98 6.67 -19.06
C TYR A 196 2.65 6.88 -20.42
N TYR A 197 3.51 5.94 -20.80
CA TYR A 197 4.19 5.90 -22.09
C TYR A 197 3.70 4.66 -22.80
N ASN A 198 3.29 4.76 -24.07
CA ASN A 198 2.59 3.71 -24.82
C ASN A 198 3.52 2.56 -25.26
N CYS A 199 4.67 2.42 -24.61
CA CYS A 199 5.66 1.36 -24.83
C CYS A 199 5.70 0.41 -23.62
N ASP A 200 4.72 -0.49 -23.54
CA ASP A 200 4.86 -1.73 -22.76
C ASP A 200 5.62 -2.80 -23.56
N SER A 201 6.71 -2.41 -24.23
CA SER A 201 7.71 -3.34 -24.74
C SER A 201 9.03 -3.05 -24.02
N GLU A 202 9.38 -3.96 -23.11
CA GLU A 202 10.70 -4.13 -22.50
C GLU A 202 11.15 -3.03 -21.52
N TYR A 203 11.37 -3.47 -20.28
CA TYR A 203 11.77 -2.64 -19.16
C TYR A 203 13.24 -2.22 -19.31
N MET A 204 13.50 -0.92 -19.39
CA MET A 204 14.85 -0.34 -19.36
C MET A 204 15.13 0.25 -17.97
N ILE A 205 15.93 -0.43 -17.14
CA ILE A 205 16.51 0.17 -15.92
C ILE A 205 17.99 0.45 -16.19
N ASN A 206 18.43 1.70 -16.00
CA ASN A 206 19.81 2.14 -16.26
C ASN A 206 20.31 1.82 -17.68
N GLY A 207 19.41 1.80 -18.67
CA GLY A 207 19.75 1.47 -20.06
C GLY A 207 20.08 0.00 -20.31
N LYS A 208 19.75 -0.91 -19.37
CA LYS A 208 19.75 -2.36 -19.58
C LYS A 208 18.32 -2.87 -19.65
N GLU A 209 18.04 -3.64 -20.68
CA GLU A 209 16.88 -4.51 -20.76
C GLU A 209 16.95 -5.51 -19.61
N ILE A 210 15.99 -5.46 -18.68
CA ILE A 210 15.88 -6.46 -17.62
C ILE A 210 14.76 -7.42 -18.01
N ASP A 211 15.14 -8.67 -18.28
CA ASP A 211 14.19 -9.77 -18.41
C ASP A 211 13.59 -10.07 -17.03
N MET A 212 12.40 -9.53 -16.76
CA MET A 212 11.69 -9.77 -15.49
C MET A 212 11.26 -11.23 -15.41
N PHE A 213 11.37 -11.81 -14.21
CA PHE A 213 11.01 -13.21 -13.99
C PHE A 213 9.58 -13.49 -14.43
N CYS A 214 9.44 -14.53 -15.25
CA CYS A 214 8.19 -15.05 -15.76
C CYS A 214 8.11 -16.53 -15.38
N ASP A 215 7.15 -16.87 -14.53
CA ASP A 215 6.93 -18.24 -14.09
C ASP A 215 6.40 -19.09 -15.27
N LYS A 216 7.19 -20.08 -15.67
CA LYS A 216 6.86 -21.01 -16.76
C LYS A 216 5.91 -22.12 -16.29
N GLU A 217 5.91 -22.44 -15.00
CA GLU A 217 5.06 -23.48 -14.42
C GLU A 217 3.65 -22.95 -14.09
N PHE A 218 3.54 -21.64 -13.86
CA PHE A 218 2.27 -20.96 -13.63
C PHE A 218 2.15 -19.72 -14.53
N PRO A 219 1.94 -19.93 -15.85
CA PRO A 219 1.98 -18.86 -16.83
C PRO A 219 0.81 -17.89 -16.69
N ALA A 220 1.07 -16.61 -16.97
CA ALA A 220 0.08 -15.54 -16.96
C ALA A 220 -0.93 -15.64 -18.13
N ASN A 221 -1.79 -16.67 -18.13
CA ASN A 221 -2.80 -16.92 -19.13
C ASN A 221 -4.00 -17.69 -18.53
N ASN A 222 -4.96 -18.08 -19.37
CA ASN A 222 -6.19 -18.76 -18.94
C ASN A 222 -5.96 -20.11 -18.25
N ALA A 223 -4.83 -20.79 -18.49
CA ALA A 223 -4.54 -22.07 -17.82
C ALA A 223 -4.36 -21.87 -16.30
N SER A 224 -3.70 -20.80 -15.89
CA SER A 224 -3.54 -20.45 -14.47
C SER A 224 -4.82 -19.90 -13.83
N ILE A 225 -5.75 -19.35 -14.61
CA ILE A 225 -7.08 -18.93 -14.12
C ILE A 225 -7.96 -20.17 -13.87
N GLY A 226 -8.02 -21.07 -14.84
CA GLY A 226 -8.87 -22.25 -14.83
C GLY A 226 -10.32 -21.96 -15.20
N ASP A 227 -11.25 -22.81 -14.74
CA ASP A 227 -12.67 -22.83 -15.14
C ASP A 227 -13.54 -21.71 -14.52
N VAL A 228 -12.99 -20.50 -14.36
CA VAL A 228 -13.77 -19.32 -13.96
C VAL A 228 -14.04 -18.45 -15.19
N LYS A 229 -15.31 -18.17 -15.48
CA LYS A 229 -15.69 -17.34 -16.62
C LYS A 229 -15.37 -15.88 -16.35
N HIS A 230 -14.28 -15.39 -16.92
CA HIS A 230 -13.99 -13.97 -17.02
C HIS A 230 -13.68 -13.63 -18.48
N GLU A 231 -14.44 -12.69 -19.03
CA GLU A 231 -14.12 -12.09 -20.33
C GLU A 231 -13.01 -11.07 -20.12
N ASN A 232 -12.05 -11.08 -21.04
CA ASN A 232 -10.96 -10.12 -21.14
C ASN A 232 -10.15 -9.95 -19.83
N VAL A 233 -9.20 -10.86 -19.60
CA VAL A 233 -8.30 -10.79 -18.45
C VAL A 233 -6.94 -10.26 -18.87
N SER A 234 -6.46 -9.25 -18.15
CA SER A 234 -5.11 -8.72 -18.30
C SER A 234 -4.24 -9.16 -17.12
N TRP A 235 -2.97 -9.47 -17.37
CA TRP A 235 -2.04 -9.88 -16.33
C TRP A 235 -1.07 -8.73 -16.04
N VAL A 236 -1.23 -8.11 -14.88
CA VAL A 236 -0.51 -6.89 -14.51
C VAL A 236 0.41 -7.16 -13.35
N ARG A 237 1.64 -6.65 -13.41
CA ARG A 237 2.62 -6.76 -12.31
C ARG A 237 2.06 -6.10 -11.05
N ALA A 238 2.11 -6.78 -9.91
CA ALA A 238 1.50 -6.31 -8.67
C ALA A 238 2.08 -4.96 -8.21
N SER A 239 3.37 -4.72 -8.45
CA SER A 239 4.03 -3.42 -8.23
C SER A 239 3.40 -2.26 -9.03
N LYS A 240 2.66 -2.55 -10.10
CA LYS A 240 1.96 -1.58 -10.96
C LYS A 240 0.48 -1.42 -10.61
N LEU A 241 -0.08 -2.20 -9.69
CA LEU A 241 -1.49 -2.14 -9.26
C LEU A 241 -1.81 -0.92 -8.37
N GLN A 242 -1.07 0.17 -8.55
CA GLN A 242 -0.99 1.29 -7.62
C GLN A 242 -2.37 1.87 -7.27
N PRO A 243 -2.76 1.87 -5.98
CA PRO A 243 -3.98 2.53 -5.53
C PRO A 243 -3.82 4.05 -5.54
N GLN A 244 -4.93 4.73 -5.27
CA GLN A 244 -5.17 6.14 -5.57
C GLN A 244 -4.18 7.16 -4.96
N CYS A 245 -3.42 6.81 -3.92
CA CYS A 245 -2.54 7.74 -3.22
C CYS A 245 -1.22 7.13 -2.70
N ALA A 246 -0.86 5.91 -3.09
CA ALA A 246 0.30 5.21 -2.53
C ALA A 246 1.00 4.30 -3.55
N GLU A 247 2.30 4.12 -3.36
CA GLU A 247 3.04 3.07 -4.05
C GLU A 247 2.68 1.72 -3.44
N MET A 248 2.68 0.67 -4.26
CA MET A 248 2.51 -0.68 -3.74
C MET A 248 3.67 -1.02 -2.83
N VAL A 249 3.36 -1.60 -1.69
CA VAL A 249 4.32 -2.07 -0.69
C VAL A 249 4.07 -3.56 -0.46
N LEU A 250 5.11 -4.31 -0.08
CA LEU A 250 4.89 -5.72 0.22
C LEU A 250 4.10 -5.89 1.52
N PHE A 251 4.48 -5.13 2.55
CA PHE A 251 3.84 -5.07 3.86
C PHE A 251 3.85 -3.63 4.39
N HIS A 252 2.79 -3.20 5.04
CA HIS A 252 2.61 -1.90 5.69
C HIS A 252 1.75 -2.04 6.95
N GLY A 253 2.14 -3.00 7.80
CA GLY A 253 1.40 -3.33 9.01
C GLY A 253 0.19 -4.19 8.67
N VAL A 254 0.44 -5.49 8.47
CA VAL A 254 -0.58 -6.48 8.15
C VAL A 254 -1.67 -6.47 9.22
N GLU A 255 -2.90 -6.18 8.81
CA GLU A 255 -4.10 -6.29 9.62
C GLU A 255 -5.14 -7.18 8.95
N PRO A 256 -6.06 -7.79 9.72
CA PRO A 256 -7.16 -8.56 9.13
C PRO A 256 -7.98 -7.75 8.12
N ASN A 257 -8.10 -6.43 8.33
CA ASN A 257 -8.85 -5.54 7.43
C ASN A 257 -8.26 -5.47 6.02
N ASP A 258 -7.01 -5.86 5.84
CA ASP A 258 -6.30 -5.73 4.57
C ASP A 258 -6.71 -6.75 3.51
N ILE A 259 -7.54 -7.71 3.93
CA ILE A 259 -7.91 -8.88 3.14
C ILE A 259 -9.37 -8.78 2.75
N LEU A 260 -9.61 -8.54 1.47
CA LEU A 260 -10.95 -8.44 0.88
C LEU A 260 -11.12 -9.50 -0.22
N GLN A 261 -12.24 -10.21 -0.20
CA GLN A 261 -12.59 -11.16 -1.26
C GLN A 261 -13.04 -10.44 -2.52
N GLY A 262 -12.54 -10.89 -3.68
CA GLY A 262 -13.08 -10.50 -4.99
C GLY A 262 -13.97 -11.58 -5.59
N GLY A 263 -13.85 -11.81 -6.89
CA GLY A 263 -14.77 -12.65 -7.66
C GLY A 263 -14.59 -14.16 -7.52
N LEU A 264 -13.74 -14.63 -6.59
CA LEU A 264 -13.46 -16.05 -6.37
C LEU A 264 -14.21 -16.58 -5.15
N GLY A 265 -14.67 -17.83 -5.21
CA GLY A 265 -15.33 -18.52 -4.09
C GLY A 265 -14.35 -19.08 -3.06
N ASP A 266 -13.30 -18.33 -2.72
CA ASP A 266 -12.20 -18.73 -1.85
C ASP A 266 -12.30 -18.10 -0.44
N CYS A 267 -13.51 -17.75 -0.01
CA CYS A 267 -13.79 -17.15 1.30
C CYS A 267 -13.13 -17.89 2.46
N TRP A 268 -13.03 -19.22 2.38
CA TRP A 268 -12.36 -20.08 3.36
C TRP A 268 -10.87 -19.74 3.53
N LEU A 269 -10.17 -19.41 2.43
CA LEU A 269 -8.77 -19.03 2.41
C LEU A 269 -8.61 -17.63 2.99
N LEU A 270 -9.35 -16.65 2.47
CA LEU A 270 -9.24 -15.25 2.92
C LEU A 270 -9.65 -15.09 4.39
N CYS A 271 -10.62 -15.86 4.85
CA CYS A 271 -10.96 -16.00 6.27
C CYS A 271 -9.75 -16.50 7.09
N ALA A 272 -9.08 -17.57 6.62
CA ALA A 272 -7.92 -18.13 7.30
C ALA A 272 -6.71 -17.17 7.31
N LEU A 273 -6.51 -16.42 6.23
CA LEU A 273 -5.48 -15.39 6.15
C LEU A 273 -5.78 -14.23 7.09
N SER A 274 -7.05 -13.83 7.22
CA SER A 274 -7.49 -12.76 8.13
C SER A 274 -7.23 -13.09 9.59
N THR A 275 -7.42 -14.34 10.03
CA THR A 275 -7.10 -14.74 11.41
C THR A 275 -5.58 -14.77 11.65
N LEU A 276 -4.78 -15.17 10.65
CA LEU A 276 -3.32 -15.15 10.77
C LEU A 276 -2.75 -13.73 10.75
N ALA A 277 -3.44 -12.80 10.09
CA ALA A 277 -3.11 -11.37 10.11
C ALA A 277 -3.25 -10.74 11.52
N GLU A 278 -3.91 -11.39 12.48
CA GLU A 278 -3.91 -10.95 13.89
C GLU A 278 -2.55 -11.08 14.57
N PHE A 279 -1.62 -11.84 13.97
CA PHE A 279 -0.27 -12.05 14.47
C PHE A 279 0.70 -11.19 13.65
N PRO A 280 1.15 -10.04 14.19
CA PRO A 280 1.99 -9.11 13.44
C PRO A 280 3.27 -9.78 12.92
N ASN A 281 3.64 -9.46 11.68
CA ASN A 281 4.82 -10.00 10.99
C ASN A 281 4.79 -11.52 10.74
N TYR A 282 3.68 -12.24 11.00
CA TYR A 282 3.62 -13.68 10.78
C TYR A 282 3.99 -14.05 9.34
N PHE A 283 3.32 -13.43 8.36
CA PHE A 283 3.60 -13.67 6.94
C PHE A 283 5.02 -13.26 6.56
N GLN A 284 5.47 -12.09 7.01
CA GLN A 284 6.80 -11.57 6.70
C GLN A 284 7.93 -12.48 7.21
N ASN A 285 7.76 -13.09 8.38
CA ASN A 285 8.81 -13.87 9.02
C ASN A 285 8.77 -15.37 8.68
N ASN A 286 7.57 -15.93 8.42
CA ASN A 286 7.40 -17.37 8.27
C ASN A 286 7.07 -17.81 6.83
N ILE A 287 6.39 -16.95 6.07
CA ILE A 287 5.90 -17.29 4.72
C ILE A 287 6.78 -16.68 3.65
N PHE A 288 7.09 -15.38 3.71
CA PHE A 288 7.82 -14.71 2.64
C PHE A 288 9.34 -14.84 2.82
N ILE A 289 10.01 -15.53 1.88
CA ILE A 289 11.48 -15.50 1.77
C ILE A 289 11.89 -14.19 1.12
N THR A 290 11.24 -13.85 -0.01
CA THR A 290 11.35 -12.53 -0.61
C THR A 290 10.44 -11.56 0.16
N ASN A 291 11.00 -10.94 1.20
CA ASN A 291 10.27 -10.07 2.13
C ASN A 291 10.41 -8.56 1.84
N LYS A 292 10.83 -8.22 0.62
CA LYS A 292 10.86 -6.86 0.06
C LYS A 292 10.31 -6.90 -1.37
N ILE A 293 10.00 -5.74 -1.92
CA ILE A 293 9.65 -5.64 -3.35
C ILE A 293 10.84 -6.14 -4.16
N SER A 294 10.56 -7.06 -5.08
CA SER A 294 11.55 -7.67 -5.96
C SER A 294 11.75 -6.83 -7.21
N ASP A 295 12.99 -6.40 -7.47
CA ASP A 295 13.34 -5.65 -8.69
C ASP A 295 13.21 -6.50 -9.96
N GLU A 296 13.30 -7.83 -9.82
CA GLU A 296 13.18 -8.81 -10.92
C GLU A 296 11.75 -9.36 -11.05
N GLY A 297 10.82 -8.96 -10.18
CA GLY A 297 9.44 -9.49 -10.16
C GLY A 297 9.33 -10.94 -9.69
N LYS A 298 10.38 -11.52 -9.09
CA LYS A 298 10.44 -12.88 -8.54
C LYS A 298 10.20 -12.91 -7.04
N TYR A 299 9.30 -13.76 -6.57
CA TYR A 299 8.98 -13.92 -5.15
C TYR A 299 9.02 -15.40 -4.75
N ASP A 300 9.72 -15.68 -3.66
CA ASP A 300 9.80 -17.00 -3.05
C ASP A 300 9.00 -17.02 -1.74
N LEU A 301 8.05 -17.95 -1.63
CA LEU A 301 7.18 -18.15 -0.47
C LEU A 301 7.36 -19.56 0.09
N LYS A 302 7.19 -19.76 1.39
CA LYS A 302 7.20 -21.07 2.06
C LYS A 302 5.78 -21.52 2.32
N LEU A 303 5.44 -22.70 1.81
CA LEU A 303 4.21 -23.41 2.15
C LEU A 303 4.54 -24.78 2.74
N TYR A 304 3.78 -25.21 3.73
CA TYR A 304 3.94 -26.53 4.34
C TYR A 304 3.23 -27.59 3.49
N ASN A 305 3.98 -28.54 2.96
CA ASN A 305 3.41 -29.65 2.20
C ASN A 305 2.98 -30.77 3.15
N ILE A 306 1.67 -31.05 3.14
CA ILE A 306 1.01 -32.04 4.01
C ILE A 306 1.55 -33.46 3.77
N CYS A 307 1.93 -33.78 2.54
CA CYS A 307 2.41 -35.11 2.16
C CYS A 307 3.86 -35.32 2.62
N SER A 308 4.75 -34.39 2.26
CA SER A 308 6.19 -34.48 2.61
C SER A 308 6.48 -34.08 4.05
N ARG A 309 5.52 -33.44 4.74
CA ARG A 309 5.65 -32.88 6.10
C ARG A 309 6.79 -31.89 6.25
N ASN A 310 7.13 -31.22 5.16
CA ASN A 310 8.22 -30.26 5.08
C ASN A 310 7.77 -28.94 4.47
N TRP A 311 8.53 -27.89 4.75
CA TRP A 311 8.36 -26.59 4.11
C TRP A 311 8.96 -26.61 2.71
N GLU A 312 8.14 -26.26 1.73
CA GLU A 312 8.52 -26.18 0.32
C GLU A 312 8.54 -24.73 -0.11
N THR A 313 9.53 -24.38 -0.94
CA THR A 313 9.65 -23.04 -1.50
C THR A 313 8.88 -22.98 -2.81
N ILE A 314 7.89 -22.10 -2.86
CA ILE A 314 7.06 -21.82 -4.03
C ILE A 314 7.52 -20.50 -4.61
N THR A 315 8.15 -20.58 -5.78
CA THR A 315 8.56 -19.43 -6.57
C THR A 315 7.41 -19.02 -7.48
N ILE A 316 7.07 -17.73 -7.47
CA ILE A 316 6.10 -17.11 -8.37
C ILE A 316 6.66 -15.82 -8.96
N ASP A 317 6.07 -15.39 -10.07
CA ASP A 317 6.18 -14.00 -10.50
C ASP A 317 5.02 -13.16 -9.93
N ASP A 318 5.11 -11.84 -10.01
CA ASP A 318 4.09 -10.91 -9.49
C ASP A 318 3.02 -10.48 -10.51
N ARG A 319 2.82 -11.19 -11.62
CA ARG A 319 1.70 -10.91 -12.54
C ARG A 319 0.39 -11.38 -11.92
N ILE A 320 -0.57 -10.49 -11.74
CA ILE A 320 -1.86 -10.74 -11.11
C ILE A 320 -2.97 -10.61 -12.16
N PRO A 321 -3.93 -11.56 -12.22
CA PRO A 321 -5.04 -11.48 -13.15
C PRO A 321 -5.98 -10.34 -12.73
N CYS A 322 -6.20 -9.41 -13.65
CA CYS A 322 -7.01 -8.21 -13.46
C CYS A 322 -8.10 -8.16 -14.51
N ALA A 323 -9.27 -7.65 -14.13
CA ALA A 323 -10.31 -7.33 -15.11
C ALA A 323 -9.73 -6.38 -16.17
N GLU A 324 -9.98 -6.67 -17.46
CA GLU A 324 -9.58 -5.76 -18.53
C GLU A 324 -10.09 -4.36 -18.22
N LYS A 325 -9.18 -3.42 -18.43
CA LYS A 325 -9.43 -2.00 -18.25
C LYS A 325 -8.99 -1.26 -19.48
N LYS A 326 -9.66 -0.13 -19.69
CA LYS A 326 -9.15 0.91 -20.56
C LYS A 326 -7.79 1.34 -19.98
N TRP A 327 -6.81 1.67 -20.82
CA TRP A 327 -5.40 1.97 -20.45
C TRP A 327 -5.24 3.01 -19.31
N TYR A 328 -6.29 3.77 -19.02
CA TYR A 328 -6.34 4.84 -18.04
C TYR A 328 -6.88 4.48 -16.66
N ASP A 329 -7.30 3.24 -16.49
CA ASP A 329 -8.08 2.82 -15.36
C ASP A 329 -7.23 1.87 -14.50
N ILE A 330 -7.29 1.98 -13.16
CA ILE A 330 -6.40 1.18 -12.27
C ILE A 330 -6.76 -0.31 -12.39
N PRO A 331 -5.91 -1.20 -12.91
CA PRO A 331 -6.21 -2.62 -13.00
C PRO A 331 -6.70 -3.14 -11.64
N ARG A 332 -7.91 -3.70 -11.62
CA ARG A 332 -8.46 -4.28 -10.40
C ARG A 332 -8.17 -5.77 -10.46
N PRO A 333 -7.50 -6.34 -9.44
CA PRO A 333 -7.41 -7.79 -9.29
C PRO A 333 -8.78 -8.45 -9.48
N LEU A 334 -8.83 -9.64 -10.07
CA LEU A 334 -10.10 -10.36 -10.21
C LEU A 334 -10.51 -11.04 -8.90
N PHE A 335 -9.53 -11.55 -8.16
CA PHE A 335 -9.72 -12.40 -6.99
C PHE A 335 -9.42 -11.62 -5.71
N ALA A 336 -8.47 -12.01 -4.87
CA ALA A 336 -8.15 -11.24 -3.67
C ALA A 336 -7.91 -9.76 -3.99
N GLN A 337 -8.45 -8.90 -3.13
CA GLN A 337 -8.28 -7.45 -3.19
C GLN A 337 -7.52 -7.02 -1.95
N PRO A 338 -6.39 -6.31 -2.10
CA PRO A 338 -5.79 -5.65 -0.95
C PRO A 338 -6.67 -4.46 -0.55
N ASN A 339 -6.86 -4.28 0.76
CA ASN A 339 -7.22 -2.97 1.27
C ASN A 339 -5.98 -2.08 1.13
N GLU A 340 -6.10 -0.95 0.45
CA GLU A 340 -4.99 -0.03 0.19
C GLU A 340 -3.91 -0.60 -0.76
N ASN A 341 -2.64 -0.64 -0.34
CA ASN A 341 -1.47 -0.77 -1.20
C ASN A 341 -0.57 -1.99 -0.93
N GLU A 342 -1.07 -3.00 -0.20
CA GLU A 342 -0.28 -4.15 0.20
C GLU A 342 -0.32 -5.32 -0.81
N MET A 343 0.84 -5.83 -1.21
CA MET A 343 0.95 -6.88 -2.24
C MET A 343 0.87 -8.30 -1.70
N TYR A 344 1.16 -8.52 -0.40
CA TYR A 344 1.35 -9.87 0.13
C TYR A 344 0.12 -10.78 -0.10
N ILE A 345 -1.09 -10.23 -0.01
CA ILE A 345 -2.32 -11.01 -0.15
C ILE A 345 -2.48 -11.55 -1.58
N LEU A 346 -2.17 -10.73 -2.58
CA LEU A 346 -2.20 -11.09 -4.00
C LEU A 346 -1.18 -12.19 -4.32
N LEU A 347 0.03 -12.04 -3.77
CA LEU A 347 1.11 -12.99 -3.99
C LEU A 347 0.83 -14.33 -3.28
N LEU A 348 0.26 -14.29 -2.08
CA LEU A 348 -0.04 -15.48 -1.30
C LEU A 348 -1.20 -16.29 -1.90
N GLU A 349 -2.27 -15.62 -2.34
CA GLU A 349 -3.36 -16.26 -3.08
C GLU A 349 -2.83 -16.89 -4.37
N LYS A 350 -1.97 -16.19 -5.12
CA LYS A 350 -1.33 -16.72 -6.33
C LYS A 350 -0.46 -17.95 -6.05
N ALA A 351 0.36 -17.93 -5.00
CA ALA A 351 1.20 -19.07 -4.65
C ALA A 351 0.36 -20.30 -4.30
N LEU A 352 -0.77 -20.12 -3.61
CA LEU A 352 -1.72 -21.18 -3.33
C LEU A 352 -2.43 -21.68 -4.60
N ALA A 353 -2.84 -20.77 -5.48
CA ALA A 353 -3.40 -21.12 -6.79
C ALA A 353 -2.41 -21.96 -7.61
N LYS A 354 -1.11 -21.62 -7.57
CA LYS A 354 -0.05 -22.37 -8.25
C LYS A 354 0.04 -23.82 -7.77
N VAL A 355 0.10 -24.05 -6.46
CA VAL A 355 0.19 -25.42 -5.92
C VAL A 355 -1.10 -26.22 -6.13
N CYS A 356 -2.25 -25.55 -6.19
CA CYS A 356 -3.54 -26.17 -6.55
C CYS A 356 -3.70 -26.41 -8.07
N GLY A 357 -2.87 -25.78 -8.90
CA GLY A 357 -2.87 -25.87 -10.35
C GLY A 357 -3.58 -24.72 -11.08
N SER A 358 -4.55 -24.04 -10.45
CA SER A 358 -5.20 -22.83 -10.98
C SER A 358 -5.96 -22.06 -9.89
N TYR A 359 -6.32 -20.81 -10.15
CA TYR A 359 -7.20 -20.04 -9.25
C TYR A 359 -8.57 -20.71 -9.06
N SER A 360 -9.16 -21.27 -10.12
CA SER A 360 -10.45 -21.97 -10.04
C SER A 360 -10.46 -23.12 -9.02
N LYS A 361 -9.31 -23.74 -8.74
CA LYS A 361 -9.18 -24.83 -7.76
C LYS A 361 -9.20 -24.35 -6.31
N LEU A 362 -9.10 -23.04 -6.07
CA LEU A 362 -9.31 -22.45 -4.75
C LEU A 362 -10.79 -22.25 -4.41
N CYS A 363 -11.71 -22.39 -5.38
CA CYS A 363 -13.15 -22.27 -5.13
C CYS A 363 -13.65 -23.38 -4.21
N GLY A 364 -14.06 -23.03 -2.99
CA GLY A 364 -14.53 -23.97 -1.98
C GLY A 364 -13.39 -24.72 -1.28
N GLY A 365 -13.43 -24.69 0.05
CA GLY A 365 -12.44 -25.34 0.90
C GLY A 365 -12.74 -25.09 2.36
N TYR A 366 -11.77 -25.41 3.22
CA TYR A 366 -11.94 -25.34 4.67
C TYR A 366 -10.79 -24.57 5.32
N PRO A 367 -11.07 -23.57 6.18
CA PRO A 367 -10.02 -22.73 6.79
C PRO A 367 -8.92 -23.52 7.49
N VAL A 368 -9.29 -24.65 8.12
CA VAL A 368 -8.34 -25.56 8.79
C VAL A 368 -7.24 -26.09 7.87
N LEU A 369 -7.53 -26.30 6.58
CA LEU A 369 -6.53 -26.75 5.61
C LEU A 369 -5.58 -25.61 5.22
N ALA A 370 -6.10 -24.39 5.08
CA ALA A 370 -5.26 -23.21 4.85
C ALA A 370 -4.30 -23.00 6.02
N TRP A 371 -4.79 -23.07 7.27
CA TRP A 371 -3.92 -22.96 8.44
C TRP A 371 -2.88 -24.07 8.51
N MET A 372 -3.23 -25.31 8.15
CA MET A 372 -2.26 -26.40 8.12
C MET A 372 -1.11 -26.11 7.15
N VAL A 373 -1.42 -25.63 5.94
CA VAL A 373 -0.41 -25.30 4.92
C VAL A 373 0.40 -24.04 5.30
N LEU A 374 -0.22 -23.08 5.98
CA LEU A 374 0.45 -21.83 6.34
C LEU A 374 1.24 -21.94 7.65
N THR A 375 0.93 -22.89 8.53
CA THR A 375 1.54 -22.98 9.88
C THR A 375 2.27 -24.29 10.14
N GLY A 376 2.00 -25.34 9.36
CA GLY A 376 2.44 -26.70 9.64
C GLY A 376 1.75 -27.36 10.84
N CYS A 377 0.75 -26.72 11.46
CA CYS A 377 0.05 -27.26 12.61
C CYS A 377 -0.91 -28.39 12.20
N GLU A 378 -0.67 -29.61 12.68
CA GLU A 378 -1.56 -30.76 12.44
C GLU A 378 -2.70 -30.88 13.48
N LYS A 379 -2.71 -30.04 14.52
CA LYS A 379 -3.78 -30.03 15.54
C LYS A 379 -4.99 -29.26 15.01
N LEU A 380 -5.78 -29.94 14.19
CA LEU A 380 -6.97 -29.38 13.53
C LEU A 380 -8.23 -29.96 14.18
N GLU A 381 -9.14 -29.09 14.59
CA GLU A 381 -10.41 -29.46 15.20
C GLU A 381 -11.54 -28.75 14.45
N LEU A 382 -12.66 -29.46 14.24
CA LEU A 382 -13.90 -28.89 13.70
C LEU A 382 -15.04 -29.24 14.64
N TRP A 383 -16.00 -28.35 14.77
CA TRP A 383 -17.20 -28.60 15.56
C TRP A 383 -18.43 -28.31 14.71
N ASN A 384 -19.31 -29.30 14.58
CA ASN A 384 -20.57 -29.15 13.86
C ASN A 384 -21.73 -29.28 14.83
N LYS A 385 -22.68 -28.37 14.73
CA LYS A 385 -23.88 -28.37 15.55
C LYS A 385 -24.89 -29.38 15.00
N ASN A 386 -25.43 -30.22 15.88
CA ASN A 386 -26.51 -31.13 15.52
C ASN A 386 -27.85 -30.36 15.51
N ASN A 387 -28.59 -30.47 14.41
CA ASN A 387 -29.84 -29.71 14.25
C ASN A 387 -30.96 -30.16 15.20
N GLU A 388 -30.97 -31.43 15.62
CA GLU A 388 -31.97 -32.01 16.50
C GLU A 388 -31.61 -31.81 17.98
N THR A 389 -30.42 -32.25 18.40
CA THR A 389 -30.03 -32.21 19.82
C THR A 389 -29.48 -30.85 20.25
N LYS A 390 -29.10 -30.01 19.28
CA LYS A 390 -28.39 -28.73 19.48
C LYS A 390 -27.00 -28.86 20.12
N ASP A 391 -26.49 -30.07 20.29
CA ASP A 391 -25.12 -30.33 20.75
C ASP A 391 -24.11 -30.11 19.63
N TRP A 392 -22.92 -29.66 19.99
CA TRP A 392 -21.75 -29.58 19.13
C TRP A 392 -21.02 -30.91 19.13
N ILE A 393 -20.77 -31.46 17.94
CA ILE A 393 -20.06 -32.71 17.74
C ILE A 393 -18.69 -32.39 17.16
N LYS A 394 -17.63 -32.78 17.87
CA LYS A 394 -16.27 -32.61 17.37
C LYS A 394 -15.98 -33.58 16.25
N ARG A 395 -15.32 -33.07 15.21
CA ARG A 395 -14.80 -33.82 14.08
C ARG A 395 -13.33 -33.47 13.87
N ILE A 396 -12.60 -34.42 13.28
CA ILE A 396 -11.19 -34.27 12.96
C ILE A 396 -10.92 -34.57 11.49
N PRO A 397 -10.00 -33.85 10.82
CA PRO A 397 -9.58 -34.18 9.46
C PRO A 397 -8.87 -35.54 9.40
N ALA A 398 -9.19 -36.34 8.39
CA ALA A 398 -8.52 -37.59 8.11
C ALA A 398 -7.22 -37.33 7.33
N LEU A 399 -6.15 -36.97 8.03
CA LEU A 399 -4.87 -36.59 7.44
C LEU A 399 -4.31 -37.60 6.43
N ASN A 400 -4.50 -38.91 6.67
CA ASN A 400 -4.03 -39.95 5.73
C ASN A 400 -4.66 -39.82 4.34
N LYS A 401 -5.90 -39.33 4.23
CA LYS A 401 -6.58 -39.12 2.95
C LYS A 401 -6.15 -37.83 2.28
N LEU A 402 -5.85 -36.79 3.06
CA LEU A 402 -5.31 -35.54 2.52
C LEU A 402 -3.92 -35.74 1.87
N LYS A 403 -3.12 -36.71 2.34
CA LYS A 403 -1.82 -37.05 1.73
C LYS A 403 -1.91 -37.57 0.29
N GLU A 404 -3.06 -38.13 -0.11
CA GLU A 404 -3.26 -38.64 -1.47
C GLU A 404 -3.32 -37.49 -2.48
N GLU A 405 -3.90 -36.34 -2.10
CA GLU A 405 -4.01 -35.12 -2.91
C GLU A 405 -3.79 -33.86 -2.03
N PRO A 406 -2.54 -33.53 -1.63
CA PRO A 406 -2.26 -32.55 -0.57
C PRO A 406 -2.66 -31.11 -0.91
N TRP A 407 -2.86 -30.80 -2.19
CA TRP A 407 -3.25 -29.48 -2.70
C TRP A 407 -4.71 -29.41 -3.14
N ASN A 408 -5.50 -30.47 -2.92
CA ASN A 408 -6.93 -30.47 -3.22
C ASN A 408 -7.75 -30.06 -1.99
N PHE A 409 -7.90 -28.75 -1.78
CA PHE A 409 -8.61 -28.21 -0.63
C PHE A 409 -10.12 -28.42 -0.65
N GLN A 410 -10.70 -28.77 -1.81
CA GLN A 410 -12.12 -29.10 -1.94
C GLN A 410 -12.45 -30.46 -1.32
N LYS A 411 -11.47 -31.38 -1.26
CA LYS A 411 -11.64 -32.73 -0.70
C LYS A 411 -11.14 -32.78 0.74
N MET A 412 -12.03 -32.56 1.69
CA MET A 412 -11.75 -32.79 3.11
C MET A 412 -12.58 -33.94 3.67
N TRP A 413 -11.91 -35.01 4.06
CA TRP A 413 -12.55 -36.10 4.79
C TRP A 413 -12.48 -35.82 6.29
N ILE A 414 -13.65 -35.76 6.93
CA ILE A 414 -13.77 -35.58 8.36
C ILE A 414 -14.29 -36.87 9.01
N ARG A 415 -13.85 -37.14 10.23
CA ARG A 415 -14.35 -38.26 11.03
C ARG A 415 -15.00 -37.70 12.30
N PRO A 416 -16.24 -38.11 12.63
CA PRO A 416 -16.84 -37.74 13.90
C PRO A 416 -16.07 -38.38 15.04
N THR A 417 -15.94 -37.65 16.14
CA THR A 417 -15.42 -38.17 17.40
C THR A 417 -16.58 -38.47 18.35
N LYS A 418 -16.28 -39.08 19.51
CA LYS A 418 -17.27 -39.25 20.59
C LYS A 418 -17.45 -37.99 21.43
N GLU A 419 -16.60 -36.97 21.23
CA GLU A 419 -16.59 -35.74 22.01
C GLU A 419 -17.75 -34.83 21.58
N LYS A 420 -18.51 -34.37 22.58
CA LYS A 420 -19.67 -33.50 22.39
C LYS A 420 -19.67 -32.39 23.43
N ASN A 421 -20.03 -31.20 22.99
CA ASN A 421 -20.23 -30.04 23.85
C ASN A 421 -21.66 -29.53 23.72
N ASP A 422 -22.29 -29.24 24.85
CA ASP A 422 -23.44 -28.34 24.85
C ASP A 422 -22.98 -26.90 24.55
N ASN A 423 -23.92 -25.96 24.47
CA ASN A 423 -23.62 -24.58 24.14
C ASN A 423 -22.77 -23.86 25.20
N GLU A 424 -22.87 -24.24 26.47
CA GLU A 424 -22.09 -23.62 27.54
C GLU A 424 -20.65 -24.09 27.50
N LYS A 425 -20.43 -25.41 27.37
CA LYS A 425 -19.11 -25.99 27.19
C LYS A 425 -18.43 -25.51 25.93
N MET A 426 -19.19 -25.33 24.84
CA MET A 426 -18.63 -24.83 23.60
C MET A 426 -18.13 -23.38 23.75
N PHE A 427 -18.86 -22.54 24.48
CA PHE A 427 -18.42 -21.18 24.75
C PHE A 427 -17.13 -21.13 25.60
N GLU A 428 -17.05 -21.93 26.66
CA GLU A 428 -15.82 -22.01 27.47
C GLU A 428 -14.64 -22.58 26.68
N TYR A 429 -14.87 -23.57 25.81
CA TYR A 429 -13.85 -24.10 24.91
C TYR A 429 -13.31 -23.03 23.96
N LEU A 430 -14.18 -22.25 23.33
CA LEU A 430 -13.77 -21.15 22.45
C LEU A 430 -12.97 -20.07 23.21
N LYS A 431 -13.39 -19.74 24.43
CA LYS A 431 -12.68 -18.81 25.30
C LYS A 431 -11.29 -19.35 25.68
N GLU A 432 -11.17 -20.65 25.94
CA GLU A 432 -9.88 -21.30 26.14
C GLU A 432 -9.00 -21.22 24.88
N CYS A 433 -9.58 -21.45 23.70
CA CYS A 433 -8.90 -21.32 22.41
C CYS A 433 -8.38 -19.90 22.16
N ASP A 434 -9.23 -18.89 22.37
CA ASP A 434 -8.86 -17.47 22.26
C ASP A 434 -7.74 -17.10 23.24
N ASN A 435 -7.84 -17.50 24.51
CA ASN A 435 -6.80 -17.28 25.52
C ASN A 435 -5.45 -17.95 25.17
N LYS A 436 -5.48 -19.04 24.40
CA LYS A 436 -4.29 -19.75 23.92
C LYS A 436 -3.81 -19.24 22.55
N ASN A 437 -4.48 -18.22 21.99
CA ASN A 437 -4.22 -17.64 20.67
C ASN A 437 -4.34 -18.66 19.52
N TYR A 438 -5.33 -19.56 19.59
CA TYR A 438 -5.70 -20.37 18.43
C TYR A 438 -6.45 -19.49 17.42
N VAL A 439 -6.12 -19.66 16.14
CA VAL A 439 -6.93 -19.13 15.04
C VAL A 439 -8.24 -19.91 14.92
N MET A 440 -9.34 -19.19 14.71
CA MET A 440 -10.69 -19.77 14.69
C MET A 440 -11.53 -19.17 13.57
N ALA A 441 -12.48 -19.95 13.07
CA ALA A 441 -13.42 -19.52 12.05
C ALA A 441 -14.82 -20.00 12.43
N ALA A 442 -15.83 -19.45 11.79
CA ALA A 442 -17.20 -19.90 11.93
C ALA A 442 -17.89 -19.87 10.57
N SER A 443 -18.88 -20.74 10.37
CA SER A 443 -19.76 -20.66 9.21
C SER A 443 -21.18 -21.06 9.55
N ILE A 444 -22.08 -20.68 8.65
CA ILE A 444 -23.52 -20.90 8.76
C ILE A 444 -23.92 -21.86 7.64
N HIS A 445 -24.74 -22.85 7.95
CA HIS A 445 -25.28 -23.73 6.92
C HIS A 445 -26.34 -23.01 6.11
N GLY A 446 -26.54 -23.46 4.88
CA GLY A 446 -27.58 -22.95 4.00
C GLY A 446 -27.68 -23.77 2.75
N ASP A 447 -28.81 -23.65 2.07
CA ASP A 447 -29.10 -24.43 0.86
C ASP A 447 -28.50 -23.78 -0.38
N GLU A 448 -28.35 -22.46 -0.36
CA GLU A 448 -27.82 -21.65 -1.45
C GLU A 448 -26.43 -21.10 -1.12
N MET A 449 -25.56 -21.01 -2.13
CA MET A 449 -24.21 -20.47 -1.97
C MET A 449 -24.26 -18.96 -1.77
N GLU A 450 -23.57 -18.46 -0.73
CA GLU A 450 -23.41 -17.03 -0.45
C GLU A 450 -24.74 -16.24 -0.38
N LYS A 451 -25.81 -16.89 0.08
CA LYS A 451 -27.12 -16.25 0.25
C LYS A 451 -27.10 -15.27 1.41
N ALA A 452 -27.39 -14.01 1.13
CA ALA A 452 -27.60 -13.00 2.15
C ALA A 452 -28.95 -13.20 2.84
N ARG A 453 -28.93 -13.20 4.18
CA ARG A 453 -30.09 -13.27 5.05
C ARG A 453 -30.54 -11.87 5.48
N ASP A 454 -31.77 -11.74 5.93
CA ASP A 454 -32.34 -10.47 6.39
C ASP A 454 -31.63 -9.88 7.62
N ASP A 455 -30.98 -10.74 8.42
CA ASP A 455 -30.17 -10.37 9.59
C ASP A 455 -28.76 -9.86 9.23
N GLY A 456 -28.40 -9.87 7.94
CA GLY A 456 -27.11 -9.45 7.42
C GLY A 456 -26.03 -10.52 7.45
N LEU A 457 -26.35 -11.76 7.86
CA LEU A 457 -25.46 -12.91 7.74
C LEU A 457 -25.55 -13.52 6.33
N ILE A 458 -24.45 -14.10 5.89
CA ILE A 458 -24.29 -14.82 4.62
C ILE A 458 -24.15 -16.32 4.90
N GLU A 459 -25.00 -17.12 4.26
CA GLU A 459 -24.97 -18.58 4.32
C GLU A 459 -23.83 -19.19 3.49
N ARG A 460 -23.35 -20.37 3.90
CA ARG A 460 -22.22 -21.07 3.25
C ARG A 460 -20.97 -20.21 3.10
N HIS A 461 -20.79 -19.26 4.02
CA HIS A 461 -19.68 -18.31 4.03
C HIS A 461 -18.82 -18.48 5.29
N ALA A 462 -17.51 -18.34 5.15
CA ALA A 462 -16.55 -18.43 6.25
C ALA A 462 -16.33 -17.05 6.88
N TYR A 463 -16.46 -16.97 8.21
CA TYR A 463 -16.17 -15.79 9.01
C TYR A 463 -14.97 -16.06 9.89
N SER A 464 -14.07 -15.08 10.01
CA SER A 464 -12.96 -15.16 10.96
C SER A 464 -13.49 -14.91 12.36
N LEU A 465 -13.19 -15.79 13.32
CA LEU A 465 -13.52 -15.62 14.73
C LEU A 465 -12.27 -15.11 15.45
N LEU A 466 -12.29 -13.81 15.75
CA LEU A 466 -11.11 -13.07 16.21
C LEU A 466 -11.03 -12.94 17.74
N GLN A 467 -12.17 -13.00 18.43
CA GLN A 467 -12.19 -12.84 19.89
C GLN A 467 -13.42 -13.48 20.53
N VAL A 468 -13.27 -13.92 21.78
CA VAL A 468 -14.34 -14.38 22.66
C VAL A 468 -14.39 -13.51 23.90
N PHE A 469 -15.57 -13.00 24.23
CA PHE A 469 -15.77 -12.01 25.28
C PHE A 469 -16.86 -12.42 26.27
N GLU A 470 -16.56 -12.28 27.57
CA GLU A 470 -17.52 -12.49 28.65
C GLU A 470 -17.39 -11.41 29.74
N GLU A 471 -18.49 -10.76 30.08
CA GLU A 471 -18.61 -9.83 31.22
C GLU A 471 -19.98 -9.99 31.89
N GLY A 472 -19.98 -10.48 33.13
CA GLY A 472 -21.22 -10.81 33.84
C GLY A 472 -22.02 -11.85 33.06
N ASN A 473 -23.27 -11.52 32.72
CA ASN A 473 -24.16 -12.39 31.94
C ASN A 473 -24.07 -12.12 30.42
N ILE A 474 -23.13 -11.29 29.96
CA ILE A 474 -22.96 -10.98 28.54
C ILE A 474 -21.85 -11.85 27.99
N ARG A 475 -22.17 -12.67 26.99
CA ARG A 475 -21.26 -13.54 26.25
C ARG A 475 -21.34 -13.20 24.77
N LEU A 476 -20.22 -12.85 24.16
CA LEU A 476 -20.12 -12.39 22.78
C LEU A 476 -18.92 -13.04 22.10
N VAL A 477 -19.00 -13.20 20.79
CA VAL A 477 -17.85 -13.47 19.92
C VAL A 477 -17.71 -12.38 18.88
N GLN A 478 -16.48 -12.07 18.49
CA GLN A 478 -16.17 -11.13 17.43
C GLN A 478 -15.91 -11.89 16.14
N LEU A 479 -16.75 -11.66 15.14
CA LEU A 479 -16.61 -12.24 13.82
C LEU A 479 -16.32 -11.16 12.77
N ARG A 480 -15.48 -11.51 11.78
CA ARG A 480 -15.17 -10.69 10.60
C ARG A 480 -15.66 -11.39 9.33
N ASN A 481 -16.39 -10.66 8.51
CA ASN A 481 -16.75 -11.08 7.16
C ASN A 481 -15.57 -10.77 6.18
N PRO A 482 -15.00 -11.77 5.49
CA PRO A 482 -13.88 -11.57 4.56
C PRO A 482 -14.25 -10.74 3.30
N TRP A 483 -15.53 -10.55 2.99
CA TRP A 483 -15.94 -9.64 1.91
C TRP A 483 -15.55 -8.18 2.17
N GLY A 484 -15.47 -7.79 3.45
CA GLY A 484 -15.16 -6.42 3.87
C GLY A 484 -15.96 -5.33 3.14
N ASN A 485 -17.19 -5.63 2.73
CA ASN A 485 -18.13 -4.70 2.13
C ASN A 485 -19.15 -4.22 3.19
N SER A 486 -20.09 -3.35 2.79
CA SER A 486 -21.09 -2.74 3.67
C SER A 486 -22.25 -3.68 4.07
N HIS A 487 -22.12 -5.00 3.85
CA HIS A 487 -23.07 -5.97 4.38
C HIS A 487 -22.81 -6.15 5.88
N GLU A 488 -23.25 -5.16 6.65
CA GLU A 488 -23.13 -5.14 8.09
C GLU A 488 -24.29 -5.93 8.71
N SER A 489 -23.96 -6.75 9.72
CA SER A 489 -24.96 -7.44 10.51
C SER A 489 -25.93 -6.45 11.13
N ARG A 490 -27.22 -6.81 11.13
CA ARG A 490 -28.29 -6.05 11.78
C ARG A 490 -28.65 -6.65 13.14
N LEU A 491 -27.82 -7.55 13.64
CA LEU A 491 -28.04 -8.26 14.89
C LEU A 491 -27.79 -7.35 16.10
N ASP A 492 -28.24 -7.85 17.24
CA ASP A 492 -27.86 -7.30 18.53
C ASP A 492 -26.34 -7.20 18.64
N TRP A 493 -25.82 -6.11 19.21
CA TRP A 493 -24.38 -5.84 19.31
C TRP A 493 -23.64 -5.59 17.99
N CYS A 494 -24.32 -5.37 16.86
CA CYS A 494 -23.69 -4.74 15.70
C CYS A 494 -23.16 -3.32 16.02
N ASP A 495 -22.34 -2.73 15.15
CA ASP A 495 -21.67 -1.43 15.37
C ASP A 495 -22.65 -0.30 15.77
N SER A 496 -23.87 -0.30 15.23
CA SER A 496 -24.91 0.70 15.53
C SER A 496 -25.82 0.33 16.72
N SER A 497 -25.66 -0.84 17.32
CA SER A 497 -26.58 -1.37 18.32
C SER A 497 -26.59 -0.54 19.62
N PRO A 498 -27.78 -0.15 20.14
CA PRO A 498 -27.84 0.56 21.42
C PRO A 498 -27.43 -0.33 22.60
N LYS A 499 -27.35 -1.66 22.42
CA LYS A 499 -26.95 -2.61 23.47
C LYS A 499 -25.53 -2.39 23.96
N TRP A 500 -24.67 -1.78 23.15
CA TRP A 500 -23.36 -1.28 23.58
C TRP A 500 -23.43 -0.44 24.85
N LYS A 501 -24.53 0.29 25.10
CA LYS A 501 -24.70 1.08 26.33
C LYS A 501 -24.69 0.24 27.62
N LYS A 502 -24.98 -1.07 27.55
CA LYS A 502 -25.03 -1.99 28.70
C LYS A 502 -23.66 -2.43 29.21
N LEU A 503 -22.60 -2.33 28.40
CA LEU A 503 -21.23 -2.69 28.82
C LEU A 503 -20.58 -1.57 29.64
N SER A 504 -19.73 -1.96 30.59
CA SER A 504 -19.00 -1.02 31.44
C SER A 504 -18.08 -0.10 30.62
N ARG A 505 -17.84 1.12 31.10
CA ARG A 505 -16.96 2.10 30.41
C ARG A 505 -15.52 1.58 30.27
N ASN A 506 -15.05 0.77 31.22
CA ASN A 506 -13.72 0.17 31.19
C ASN A 506 -13.63 -0.92 30.12
N CYS A 507 -14.66 -1.75 29.99
CA CYS A 507 -14.78 -2.79 28.97
C CYS A 507 -14.77 -2.23 27.53
N LYS A 508 -15.50 -1.13 27.30
CA LYS A 508 -15.49 -0.41 26.00
C LYS A 508 -14.11 0.10 25.59
N LYS A 509 -13.24 0.42 26.55
CA LYS A 509 -11.90 0.96 26.29
C LYS A 509 -10.82 -0.11 26.20
N SER A 510 -10.98 -1.26 26.87
CA SER A 510 -9.87 -2.18 27.12
C SER A 510 -9.75 -3.34 26.13
N LYS A 511 -10.84 -3.81 25.50
CA LYS A 511 -10.77 -5.02 24.67
C LYS A 511 -11.61 -5.05 23.39
N LEU A 512 -12.73 -4.33 23.31
CA LEU A 512 -13.71 -4.50 22.22
C LEU A 512 -13.60 -3.52 21.03
N VAL A 513 -12.70 -2.52 21.06
CA VAL A 513 -12.79 -1.37 20.12
C VAL A 513 -11.51 -1.12 19.29
N LYS A 514 -10.50 -2.00 19.35
CA LYS A 514 -9.22 -1.73 18.65
C LYS A 514 -8.86 -2.67 17.50
N ARG A 515 -9.55 -3.79 17.28
CA ARG A 515 -9.06 -4.83 16.34
C ARG A 515 -9.76 -4.93 14.98
N CYS A 516 -10.98 -4.43 14.82
CA CYS A 516 -11.66 -4.30 13.52
C CYS A 516 -12.86 -3.34 13.66
N ARG A 517 -13.09 -2.48 12.67
CA ARG A 517 -14.38 -1.79 12.45
C ARG A 517 -15.13 -2.64 11.43
N ARG A 518 -16.41 -2.99 11.65
CA ARG A 518 -17.20 -4.05 10.95
C ARG A 518 -17.13 -5.40 11.63
N VAL A 519 -17.66 -5.46 12.84
CA VAL A 519 -17.69 -6.68 13.63
C VAL A 519 -19.13 -7.15 13.78
N ILE A 520 -19.34 -8.44 13.56
CA ILE A 520 -20.54 -9.12 14.03
C ILE A 520 -20.22 -9.58 15.45
N LEU A 521 -20.78 -8.89 16.44
CA LEU A 521 -20.75 -9.36 17.81
C LEU A 521 -22.07 -10.05 18.09
N ASP A 522 -22.03 -11.33 18.42
CA ASP A 522 -23.25 -12.10 18.65
C ASP A 522 -23.04 -13.21 19.67
N MET A 523 -24.14 -13.73 20.21
CA MET A 523 -24.17 -15.01 20.88
C MET A 523 -24.03 -16.10 19.82
N LEU A 524 -22.80 -16.56 19.60
CA LEU A 524 -22.39 -17.59 18.64
C LEU A 524 -23.39 -18.76 18.53
N VAL A 525 -23.97 -19.13 19.68
CA VAL A 525 -24.94 -20.20 19.88
C VAL A 525 -26.25 -20.04 19.09
N ARG A 526 -26.63 -18.85 18.62
CA ARG A 526 -27.93 -18.65 17.96
C ARG A 526 -27.96 -18.99 16.48
N PHE A 527 -26.87 -18.77 15.74
CA PHE A 527 -26.92 -18.81 14.26
C PHE A 527 -25.80 -19.61 13.60
N TYR A 528 -24.68 -19.85 14.27
CA TYR A 528 -23.56 -20.58 13.68
C TYR A 528 -23.67 -22.08 13.96
N GLU A 529 -23.28 -22.86 12.96
CA GLU A 529 -23.45 -24.31 12.96
C GLU A 529 -22.13 -25.05 12.72
N ASN A 530 -21.09 -24.35 12.26
CA ASN A 530 -19.74 -24.90 12.18
C ASN A 530 -18.72 -23.91 12.77
N ILE A 531 -17.74 -24.47 13.50
CA ILE A 531 -16.56 -23.78 14.03
C ILE A 531 -15.32 -24.55 13.58
#